data_AF-A0A6N6KZW2-F1
#
_entry.id   AF-A0A6N6KZW2-F1
#
_cell.length_a   1.000
_cell.length_b   1.000
_cell.length_c   1.000
_cell.angle_alpha   90.00
_cell.angle_beta   90.00
_cell.angle_gamma   90.00
#
_symmetry.space_group_name_H-M   'P 1'
#
loop_
_entity.id
_entity.type
_entity.pdbx_description
1 polymer ?
#
loop_
_entity_poly.entity_id
_entity_poly.type
_entity_poly.pdbx_seq_one_letter_code
_entity_poly.pdbx_strand_id
1 'polypeptide(L)'
;MNSEIREILTDLKAAARIGHADSLNAALDLVAQLDPVASNQSFEDGFIEQVLLPLGSALNAPLVPDAWLGELVSAPLAALRAMAAVALTQRYRAGNQQVEKELSDLSKDERADVRQCLVTALRQTEGDNSEHLFCLAQKWLQAASARTRACGLGLLSESGFSEALPLLETAHTDEDPDVRRALVDALLEMAARGHGQDIMQMLTAWTEETSPNVWVITKTLAGSWAVDHLASAEAILDKLAADENNAKRVESGRKALARHHNK
;
A
#
# COMPACT_ATOMS: atom_id res chain seq x y z
N MET A 1 6.44 19.25 9.91
CA MET A 1 5.12 19.47 10.55
C MET A 1 4.99 20.91 11.04
N ASN A 2 3.98 21.64 10.53
CA ASN A 2 3.64 23.02 10.91
C ASN A 2 3.15 23.11 12.39
N SER A 3 3.22 24.29 13.01
CA SER A 3 2.79 24.52 14.40
C SER A 3 1.30 24.21 14.63
N GLU A 4 0.45 24.62 13.69
CA GLU A 4 -1.00 24.34 13.73
C GLU A 4 -1.30 22.84 13.80
N ILE A 5 -0.66 22.03 12.95
CA ILE A 5 -0.84 20.58 12.95
C ILE A 5 -0.37 19.95 14.28
N ARG A 6 0.69 20.48 14.90
CA ARG A 6 1.16 20.02 16.21
C ARG A 6 0.15 20.31 17.32
N GLU A 7 -0.49 21.46 17.26
CA GLU A 7 -1.53 21.86 18.22
C GLU A 7 -2.76 20.95 18.08
N ILE A 8 -3.27 20.76 16.86
CA ILE A 8 -4.38 19.83 16.57
C ILE A 8 -4.04 18.41 17.03
N LEU A 9 -2.82 17.92 16.77
CA LEU A 9 -2.39 16.61 17.24
C LEU A 9 -2.36 16.52 18.78
N THR A 10 -2.00 17.61 19.46
CA THR A 10 -1.98 17.67 20.92
C THR A 10 -3.39 17.62 21.49
N ASP A 11 -4.31 18.38 20.90
CA ASP A 11 -5.72 18.41 21.30
C ASP A 11 -6.41 17.06 21.04
N LEU A 12 -6.15 16.45 19.88
CA LEU A 12 -6.68 15.13 19.55
C LEU A 12 -6.18 14.07 20.52
N LYS A 13 -4.89 14.12 20.90
CA LYS A 13 -4.33 13.22 21.93
C LYS A 13 -5.00 13.44 23.29
N ALA A 14 -5.28 14.69 23.66
CA ALA A 14 -5.97 14.99 24.91
C ALA A 14 -7.42 14.45 24.89
N ALA A 15 -8.15 14.68 23.81
CA ALA A 15 -9.50 14.16 23.60
C ALA A 15 -9.53 12.61 23.63
N ALA A 16 -8.59 11.96 22.93
CA ALA A 16 -8.47 10.50 22.89
C ALA A 16 -8.14 9.89 24.26
N ARG A 17 -7.39 10.59 25.11
CA ARG A 17 -7.15 10.18 26.51
C ARG A 17 -8.36 10.35 27.40
N ILE A 18 -9.28 11.24 27.07
CA ILE A 18 -10.53 11.43 27.81
C ILE A 18 -11.58 10.41 27.35
N GLY A 19 -11.61 10.09 26.05
CA GLY A 19 -12.51 9.08 25.46
C GLY A 19 -13.98 9.51 25.33
N HIS A 20 -14.31 10.74 25.70
CA HIS A 20 -15.65 11.30 25.51
C HIS A 20 -15.88 11.68 24.05
N ALA A 21 -17.00 11.23 23.48
CA ALA A 21 -17.35 11.45 22.08
C ALA A 21 -17.37 12.94 21.70
N ASP A 22 -17.91 13.81 22.54
CA ASP A 22 -17.97 15.25 22.27
C ASP A 22 -16.58 15.88 22.16
N SER A 23 -15.63 15.47 23.02
CA SER A 23 -14.25 15.94 22.96
C SER A 23 -13.53 15.45 21.72
N LEU A 24 -13.77 14.20 21.32
CA LEU A 24 -13.22 13.63 20.10
C LEU A 24 -13.76 14.35 18.86
N ASN A 25 -15.07 14.57 18.78
CA ASN A 25 -15.71 15.27 17.68
C ASN A 25 -15.21 16.72 17.58
N ALA A 26 -15.10 17.43 18.70
CA ALA A 26 -14.56 18.79 18.72
C ALA A 26 -13.10 18.85 18.20
N ALA A 27 -12.27 17.85 18.53
CA ALA A 27 -10.91 17.77 18.00
C ALA A 27 -10.90 17.41 16.50
N LEU A 28 -11.82 16.55 16.03
CA LEU A 28 -11.97 16.23 14.61
C LEU A 28 -12.49 17.43 13.79
N ASP A 29 -13.30 18.31 14.38
CA ASP A 29 -13.74 19.54 13.71
C ASP A 29 -12.56 20.47 13.38
N LEU A 30 -11.51 20.47 14.21
CA LEU A 30 -10.27 21.20 13.91
C LEU A 30 -9.50 20.53 12.76
N VAL A 31 -9.42 19.20 12.74
CA VAL A 31 -8.82 18.45 11.63
C VAL A 31 -9.56 18.72 10.32
N ALA A 32 -10.90 18.77 10.37
CA ALA A 32 -11.75 19.01 9.21
C ALA A 32 -11.56 20.40 8.58
N GLN A 33 -11.00 21.35 9.32
CA GLN A 33 -10.73 22.72 8.86
C GLN A 33 -9.39 22.87 8.14
N LEU A 34 -8.49 21.88 8.20
CA LEU A 34 -7.23 21.92 7.46
C LEU A 34 -7.49 21.96 5.95
N ASP A 35 -6.87 22.88 5.20
CA ASP A 35 -7.14 23.07 3.77
C ASP A 35 -7.17 21.77 2.93
N PRO A 36 -6.21 20.83 3.07
CA PRO A 36 -6.26 19.56 2.32
C PRO A 36 -7.45 18.68 2.72
N VAL A 37 -7.86 18.73 3.98
CA VAL A 37 -8.99 17.96 4.52
C VAL A 37 -10.32 18.57 4.12
N ALA A 38 -10.49 19.88 4.32
CA ALA A 38 -11.71 20.62 4.02
C ALA A 38 -12.06 20.56 2.53
N SER A 39 -11.04 20.64 1.67
CA SER A 39 -11.22 20.51 0.21
C SER A 39 -11.50 19.08 -0.25
N ASN A 40 -11.25 18.08 0.61
CA ASN A 40 -11.37 16.64 0.34
C ASN A 40 -10.65 16.20 -0.95
N GLN A 41 -9.59 16.91 -1.34
CA GLN A 41 -8.77 16.57 -2.51
C GLN A 41 -7.81 15.42 -2.18
N SER A 42 -7.21 14.80 -3.21
CA SER A 42 -6.21 13.74 -3.01
C SER A 42 -5.05 14.21 -2.15
N PHE A 43 -4.65 13.41 -1.18
CA PHE A 43 -3.53 13.71 -0.30
C PHE A 43 -2.20 13.33 -0.95
N GLU A 44 -1.20 14.19 -0.79
CA GLU A 44 0.18 13.86 -1.13
C GLU A 44 0.81 12.98 -0.04
N ASP A 45 1.81 12.18 -0.41
CA ASP A 45 2.51 11.26 0.50
C ASP A 45 3.00 11.96 1.77
N GLY A 46 3.56 13.17 1.63
CA GLY A 46 4.04 13.96 2.77
C GLY A 46 2.92 14.36 3.74
N PHE A 47 1.70 14.57 3.26
CA PHE A 47 0.54 14.85 4.12
C PHE A 47 0.07 13.57 4.82
N ILE A 48 0.03 12.44 4.11
CA ILE A 48 -0.26 11.14 4.71
C ILE A 48 0.71 10.86 5.86
N GLU A 49 2.02 10.89 5.58
CA GLU A 49 3.07 10.51 6.53
C GLU A 49 3.17 11.46 7.72
N GLN A 50 3.11 12.77 7.48
CA GLN A 50 3.37 13.76 8.53
C GLN A 50 2.13 14.22 9.27
N VAL A 51 0.92 13.92 8.76
CA VAL A 51 -0.34 14.43 9.32
C VAL A 51 -1.32 13.30 9.62
N LEU A 52 -1.74 12.55 8.60
CA LEU A 52 -2.78 11.53 8.79
C LEU A 52 -2.32 10.36 9.65
N LEU A 53 -1.09 9.87 9.46
CA LEU A 53 -0.55 8.78 10.28
C LEU A 53 -0.41 9.17 11.77
N PRO A 54 0.19 10.33 12.13
CA PRO A 54 0.22 10.77 13.54
C PRO A 54 -1.16 11.01 14.15
N LEU A 55 -2.09 11.64 13.42
CA LEU A 55 -3.44 11.92 13.91
C LEU A 55 -4.24 10.63 14.10
N GLY A 56 -4.20 9.71 13.14
CA GLY A 56 -4.83 8.40 13.26
C GLY A 56 -4.22 7.56 14.39
N SER A 57 -2.91 7.63 14.59
CA SER A 57 -2.24 6.97 15.73
C SER A 57 -2.71 7.50 17.08
N ALA A 58 -3.01 8.81 17.17
CA ALA A 58 -3.55 9.40 18.39
C ALA A 58 -4.93 8.81 18.77
N LEU A 59 -5.70 8.35 17.79
CA LEU A 59 -7.01 7.72 18.00
C LEU A 59 -6.94 6.27 18.48
N ASN A 60 -5.76 5.63 18.46
CA ASN A 60 -5.58 4.29 19.04
C ASN A 60 -5.52 4.29 20.59
N ALA A 61 -5.94 5.37 21.25
CA ALA A 61 -6.00 5.40 22.71
C ALA A 61 -7.04 4.40 23.25
N PRO A 62 -6.79 3.73 24.41
CA PRO A 62 -7.68 2.70 24.95
C PRO A 62 -9.11 3.16 25.23
N LEU A 63 -9.31 4.45 25.49
CA LEU A 63 -10.62 5.03 25.83
C LEU A 63 -11.41 5.46 24.59
N VAL A 64 -10.84 5.38 23.39
CA VAL A 64 -11.58 5.61 22.14
C VAL A 64 -12.34 4.32 21.78
N PRO A 65 -13.68 4.32 21.68
CA PRO A 65 -14.44 3.10 21.41
C PRO A 65 -14.25 2.59 19.96
N ASP A 66 -14.19 1.26 19.75
CA ASP A 66 -14.19 0.66 18.40
C ASP A 66 -15.42 1.10 17.58
N ALA A 67 -16.60 1.18 18.23
CA ALA A 67 -17.82 1.63 17.58
C ALA A 67 -17.71 3.06 17.03
N TRP A 68 -17.04 3.96 17.76
CA TRP A 68 -16.83 5.34 17.32
C TRP A 68 -15.83 5.40 16.15
N LEU A 69 -14.76 4.59 16.18
CA LEU A 69 -13.89 4.43 15.00
C LEU A 69 -14.65 3.87 13.79
N GLY A 70 -15.62 2.98 14.02
CA GLY A 70 -16.51 2.46 12.98
C GLY A 70 -17.36 3.53 12.31
N GLU A 71 -17.78 4.57 13.02
CA GLU A 71 -18.46 5.73 12.42
C GLU A 71 -17.53 6.47 11.45
N LEU A 72 -16.25 6.61 11.81
CA LEU A 72 -15.25 7.25 10.96
C LEU A 72 -14.95 6.48 9.67
N VAL A 73 -15.10 5.15 9.66
CA VAL A 73 -14.92 4.33 8.44
C VAL A 73 -15.88 4.74 7.32
N SER A 74 -17.05 5.28 7.67
CA SER A 74 -18.05 5.76 6.70
C SER A 74 -18.15 7.29 6.64
N ALA A 75 -17.19 8.01 7.22
CA ALA A 75 -17.21 9.46 7.23
C ALA A 75 -17.10 10.07 5.81
N PRO A 76 -17.74 11.22 5.56
CA PRO A 76 -17.70 11.87 4.24
C PRO A 76 -16.29 12.32 3.84
N LEU A 77 -15.47 12.73 4.81
CA LEU A 77 -14.11 13.20 4.58
C LEU A 77 -13.14 12.02 4.51
N ALA A 78 -12.35 11.95 3.43
CA ALA A 78 -11.36 10.91 3.22
C ALA A 78 -10.30 10.89 4.35
N ALA A 79 -9.93 12.05 4.88
CA ALA A 79 -8.98 12.16 5.99
C ALA A 79 -9.44 11.42 7.25
N LEU A 80 -10.74 11.48 7.57
CA LEU A 80 -11.29 10.82 8.75
C LEU A 80 -11.31 9.30 8.57
N ARG A 81 -11.67 8.82 7.37
CA ARG A 81 -11.58 7.39 7.02
C ARG A 81 -10.13 6.89 7.07
N ALA A 82 -9.18 7.69 6.57
CA ALA A 82 -7.75 7.39 6.66
C ALA A 82 -7.26 7.33 8.11
N MET A 83 -7.66 8.27 8.97
CA MET A 83 -7.32 8.25 10.40
C MET A 83 -7.92 7.02 11.10
N ALA A 84 -9.15 6.63 10.76
CA ALA A 84 -9.75 5.39 11.24
C ALA A 84 -8.95 4.17 10.81
N ALA A 85 -8.50 4.12 9.55
CA ALA A 85 -7.66 3.05 9.04
C ALA A 85 -6.39 2.86 9.86
N VAL A 86 -5.71 3.95 10.22
CA VAL A 86 -4.51 3.92 11.05
C VAL A 86 -4.82 3.38 12.45
N ALA A 87 -5.85 3.91 13.12
CA ALA A 87 -6.21 3.50 14.46
C ALA A 87 -6.61 2.01 14.53
N LEU A 88 -7.48 1.58 13.62
CA LEU A 88 -7.97 0.21 13.56
C LEU A 88 -6.84 -0.77 13.20
N THR A 89 -5.91 -0.36 12.33
CA THR A 89 -4.72 -1.15 12.02
C THR A 89 -3.89 -1.46 13.26
N GLN A 90 -3.66 -0.44 14.11
CA GLN A 90 -2.89 -0.64 15.34
C GLN A 90 -3.62 -1.58 16.31
N ARG A 91 -4.96 -1.50 16.39
CA ARG A 91 -5.78 -2.42 17.19
C ARG A 91 -5.69 -3.85 16.66
N TYR A 92 -5.81 -4.03 15.34
CA TYR A 92 -5.67 -5.32 14.70
C TYR A 92 -4.32 -5.96 15.01
N ARG A 93 -3.23 -5.18 14.89
CA ARG A 93 -1.87 -5.65 15.18
C ARG A 93 -1.63 -5.94 16.66
N ALA A 94 -2.33 -5.24 17.57
CA ALA A 94 -2.36 -5.54 19.00
C ALA A 94 -3.22 -6.78 19.35
N GLY A 95 -3.77 -7.48 18.34
CA GLY A 95 -4.52 -8.73 18.51
C GLY A 95 -6.04 -8.59 18.50
N ASN A 96 -6.59 -7.38 18.30
CA ASN A 96 -8.03 -7.20 18.16
C ASN A 96 -8.48 -7.58 16.74
N GLN A 97 -8.73 -8.87 16.50
CA GLN A 97 -9.21 -9.33 15.20
C GLN A 97 -10.66 -8.91 14.87
N GLN A 98 -11.41 -8.35 15.83
CA GLN A 98 -12.80 -7.95 15.60
C GLN A 98 -12.92 -6.77 14.62
N VAL A 99 -11.86 -5.97 14.47
CA VAL A 99 -11.84 -4.83 13.53
C VAL A 99 -11.52 -5.20 12.09
N GLU A 100 -11.32 -6.49 11.79
CA GLU A 100 -10.93 -6.95 10.44
C GLU A 100 -11.99 -6.62 9.39
N LYS A 101 -13.27 -6.59 9.79
CA LYS A 101 -14.36 -6.18 8.88
C LYS A 101 -14.18 -4.74 8.43
N GLU A 102 -13.90 -3.83 9.37
CA GLU A 102 -13.66 -2.41 9.10
C GLU A 102 -12.41 -2.20 8.24
N LEU A 103 -11.32 -2.93 8.51
CA LEU A 103 -10.13 -2.91 7.65
C LEU A 103 -10.45 -3.40 6.23
N SER A 104 -11.27 -4.43 6.10
CA SER A 104 -11.74 -4.92 4.80
C SER A 104 -12.61 -3.89 4.09
N ASP A 105 -13.45 -3.15 4.83
CA ASP A 105 -14.25 -2.05 4.29
C ASP A 105 -13.38 -0.88 3.80
N LEU A 106 -12.32 -0.54 4.52
CA LEU A 106 -11.34 0.49 4.12
C LEU A 106 -10.45 0.05 2.94
N SER A 107 -10.14 -1.24 2.82
CA SER A 107 -9.34 -1.78 1.70
C SER A 107 -10.02 -1.60 0.34
N LYS A 108 -11.35 -1.45 0.32
CA LYS A 108 -12.14 -1.22 -0.89
C LYS A 108 -12.60 0.23 -1.05
N ASP A 109 -12.12 1.14 -0.18
CA ASP A 109 -12.43 2.56 -0.25
C ASP A 109 -12.21 3.09 -1.67
N GLU A 110 -13.09 3.97 -2.14
CA GLU A 110 -12.97 4.57 -3.46
C GLU A 110 -11.69 5.42 -3.59
N ARG A 111 -11.26 6.04 -2.48
CA ARG A 111 -10.12 6.94 -2.40
C ARG A 111 -8.81 6.17 -2.28
N ALA A 112 -7.90 6.37 -3.23
CA ALA A 112 -6.62 5.67 -3.28
C ALA A 112 -5.70 6.02 -2.10
N ASP A 113 -5.74 7.26 -1.64
CA ASP A 113 -4.98 7.76 -0.49
C ASP A 113 -5.48 7.21 0.86
N VAL A 114 -6.77 6.89 1.00
CA VAL A 114 -7.27 6.13 2.17
C VAL A 114 -6.69 4.72 2.18
N ARG A 115 -6.71 4.04 1.02
CA ARG A 115 -6.11 2.69 0.87
C ARG A 115 -4.60 2.72 1.10
N GLN A 116 -3.93 3.77 0.65
CA GLN A 116 -2.51 3.99 0.91
C GLN A 116 -2.24 4.18 2.40
N CYS A 117 -3.02 5.01 3.11
CA CYS A 117 -2.90 5.15 4.56
C CYS A 117 -3.07 3.82 5.29
N LEU A 118 -4.05 3.01 4.89
CA LEU A 118 -4.29 1.66 5.43
C LEU A 118 -3.05 0.77 5.27
N VAL A 119 -2.53 0.64 4.04
CA VAL A 119 -1.36 -0.20 3.76
C VAL A 119 -0.11 0.32 4.48
N THR A 120 0.14 1.63 4.44
CA THR A 120 1.29 2.24 5.13
C THR A 120 1.22 2.01 6.64
N ALA A 121 0.07 2.20 7.27
CA ALA A 121 -0.10 1.94 8.70
C ALA A 121 0.13 0.46 9.05
N LEU A 122 -0.37 -0.45 8.21
CA LEU A 122 -0.22 -1.90 8.43
C LEU A 122 1.24 -2.30 8.40
N ARG A 123 2.07 -1.60 7.63
CA ARG A 123 3.51 -1.86 7.50
C ARG A 123 4.35 -1.17 8.58
N GLN A 124 4.01 0.07 8.95
CA GLN A 124 4.83 0.89 9.86
C GLN A 124 4.65 0.59 11.36
N THR A 125 3.65 -0.20 11.75
CA THR A 125 3.41 -0.45 13.18
C THR A 125 4.49 -1.38 13.75
N GLU A 126 5.13 -0.96 14.84
CA GLU A 126 6.14 -1.76 15.55
C GLU A 126 5.53 -3.05 16.15
N GLY A 127 6.27 -4.15 16.08
CA GLY A 127 5.89 -5.44 16.70
C GLY A 127 5.99 -6.63 15.74
N ASP A 128 6.32 -7.80 16.27
CA ASP A 128 6.44 -9.05 15.51
C ASP A 128 5.07 -9.69 15.34
N ASN A 129 4.34 -9.28 14.30
CA ASN A 129 3.05 -9.88 13.93
C ASN A 129 2.94 -10.11 12.41
N SER A 130 4.08 -10.44 11.81
CA SER A 130 4.25 -10.63 10.36
C SER A 130 3.35 -11.75 9.83
N GLU A 131 3.09 -12.79 10.65
CA GLU A 131 2.20 -13.89 10.30
C GLU A 131 0.74 -13.42 10.11
N HIS A 132 0.20 -12.61 11.03
CA HIS A 132 -1.17 -12.12 10.89
C HIS A 132 -1.32 -11.20 9.68
N LEU A 133 -0.32 -10.36 9.41
CA LEU A 133 -0.32 -9.51 8.22
C LEU A 133 -0.27 -10.33 6.93
N PHE A 134 0.53 -11.39 6.91
CA PHE A 134 0.60 -12.29 5.78
C PHE A 134 -0.75 -13.01 5.57
N CYS A 135 -1.39 -13.51 6.64
CA CYS A 135 -2.73 -14.10 6.55
C CYS A 135 -3.78 -13.09 6.04
N LEU A 136 -3.73 -11.84 6.50
CA LEU A 136 -4.61 -10.78 6.00
C LEU A 136 -4.37 -10.50 4.52
N ALA A 137 -3.09 -10.41 4.09
CA ALA A 137 -2.71 -10.22 2.70
C ALA A 137 -3.24 -11.36 1.83
N GLN A 138 -3.03 -12.62 2.24
CA GLN A 138 -3.58 -13.80 1.56
C GLN A 138 -5.10 -13.72 1.39
N LYS A 139 -5.82 -13.37 2.46
CA LYS A 139 -7.28 -13.22 2.41
C LYS A 139 -7.70 -12.11 1.45
N TRP A 140 -7.02 -10.97 1.48
CA TRP A 140 -7.32 -9.83 0.60
C TRP A 140 -7.04 -10.12 -0.86
N LEU A 141 -6.03 -10.91 -1.19
CA LEU A 141 -5.72 -11.33 -2.56
C LEU A 141 -6.81 -12.23 -3.17
N GLN A 142 -7.60 -12.91 -2.34
CA GLN A 142 -8.74 -13.72 -2.78
C GLN A 142 -10.07 -12.93 -2.81
N ALA A 143 -10.04 -11.63 -2.50
CA ALA A 143 -11.25 -10.81 -2.46
C ALA A 143 -11.78 -10.51 -3.86
N ALA A 144 -13.11 -10.41 -3.98
CA ALA A 144 -13.77 -10.01 -5.23
C ALA A 144 -13.40 -8.58 -5.67
N SER A 145 -13.13 -7.68 -4.71
CA SER A 145 -12.73 -6.30 -4.97
C SER A 145 -11.28 -6.22 -5.43
N ALA A 146 -11.04 -5.73 -6.64
CA ALA A 146 -9.70 -5.46 -7.15
C ALA A 146 -8.90 -4.49 -6.25
N ARG A 147 -9.56 -3.51 -5.64
CA ARG A 147 -8.93 -2.57 -4.69
C ARG A 147 -8.40 -3.28 -3.45
N THR A 148 -9.16 -4.26 -2.94
CA THR A 148 -8.75 -5.06 -1.79
C THR A 148 -7.58 -5.98 -2.18
N ARG A 149 -7.63 -6.63 -3.34
CA ARG A 149 -6.51 -7.42 -3.86
C ARG A 149 -5.24 -6.58 -4.00
N ALA A 150 -5.35 -5.36 -4.54
CA ALA A 150 -4.24 -4.42 -4.65
C ALA A 150 -3.66 -4.03 -3.28
N CYS A 151 -4.50 -3.82 -2.25
CA CYS A 151 -4.02 -3.61 -0.87
C CYS A 151 -3.28 -4.84 -0.34
N GLY A 152 -3.77 -6.05 -0.63
CA GLY A 152 -3.11 -7.30 -0.26
C GLY A 152 -1.69 -7.40 -0.83
N LEU A 153 -1.49 -7.02 -2.09
CA LEU A 153 -0.15 -6.97 -2.70
C LEU A 153 0.77 -5.97 -2.00
N GLY A 154 0.24 -4.80 -1.61
CA GLY A 154 0.99 -3.80 -0.87
C GLY A 154 1.55 -4.31 0.46
N LEU A 155 0.86 -5.27 1.10
CA LEU A 155 1.31 -5.91 2.35
C LEU A 155 2.36 -7.00 2.14
N LEU A 156 2.36 -7.69 0.99
CA LEU A 156 3.31 -8.77 0.72
C LEU A 156 4.76 -8.29 0.70
N SER A 157 4.98 -7.00 0.39
CA SER A 157 6.31 -6.39 0.35
C SER A 157 7.10 -6.53 1.67
N GLU A 158 6.42 -6.67 2.80
CA GLU A 158 7.04 -6.88 4.14
C GLU A 158 7.26 -8.36 4.48
N SER A 159 6.81 -9.30 3.64
CA SER A 159 6.96 -10.74 3.86
C SER A 159 8.26 -11.25 3.21
N GLY A 160 8.75 -12.41 3.65
CA GLY A 160 9.82 -13.10 2.94
C GLY A 160 9.41 -13.44 1.51
N PHE A 161 10.33 -13.26 0.54
CA PHE A 161 10.04 -13.47 -0.88
C PHE A 161 9.57 -14.90 -1.16
N SER A 162 10.20 -15.90 -0.53
CA SER A 162 9.84 -17.31 -0.67
C SER A 162 8.38 -17.58 -0.28
N GLU A 163 7.90 -16.98 0.79
CA GLU A 163 6.55 -17.13 1.31
C GLU A 163 5.55 -16.39 0.42
N ALA A 164 5.92 -15.24 -0.13
CA ALA A 164 5.08 -14.44 -1.00
C ALA A 164 4.99 -14.98 -2.44
N LEU A 165 5.96 -15.77 -2.90
CA LEU A 165 6.10 -16.19 -4.30
C LEU A 165 4.82 -16.79 -4.91
N PRO A 166 4.13 -17.77 -4.28
CA PRO A 166 2.91 -18.36 -4.87
C PRO A 166 1.80 -17.32 -5.07
N LEU A 167 1.76 -16.30 -4.22
CA LEU A 167 0.76 -15.23 -4.29
C LEU A 167 1.10 -14.25 -5.41
N LEU A 168 2.38 -13.91 -5.57
CA LEU A 168 2.87 -13.06 -6.67
C LEU A 168 2.65 -13.71 -8.04
N GLU A 169 2.84 -15.03 -8.15
CA GLU A 169 2.56 -15.82 -9.35
C GLU A 169 1.09 -15.74 -9.77
N THR A 170 0.15 -15.71 -8.83
CA THR A 170 -1.27 -15.54 -9.20
C THR A 170 -1.61 -14.11 -9.64
N ALA A 171 -0.93 -13.11 -9.09
CA ALA A 171 -1.30 -11.71 -9.28
C ALA A 171 -0.89 -11.13 -10.65
N HIS A 172 0.14 -11.66 -11.32
CA HIS A 172 0.59 -11.08 -12.59
C HIS A 172 -0.36 -11.36 -13.76
N THR A 173 -1.29 -12.31 -13.58
CA THR A 173 -2.38 -12.61 -14.52
C THR A 173 -3.73 -12.04 -14.08
N ASP A 174 -3.79 -11.26 -13.00
CA ASP A 174 -5.04 -10.63 -12.55
C ASP A 174 -5.67 -9.81 -13.68
N GLU A 175 -6.99 -9.89 -13.83
CA GLU A 175 -7.73 -9.19 -14.87
C GLU A 175 -7.67 -7.67 -14.70
N ASP A 176 -7.58 -7.19 -13.46
CA ASP A 176 -7.64 -5.77 -13.14
C ASP A 176 -6.26 -5.09 -13.27
N PRO A 177 -6.14 -4.03 -14.08
CA PRO A 177 -4.88 -3.32 -14.28
C PRO A 177 -4.33 -2.65 -13.02
N ASP A 178 -5.16 -2.29 -12.05
CA ASP A 178 -4.72 -1.67 -10.80
C ASP A 178 -4.08 -2.71 -9.87
N VAL A 179 -4.58 -3.96 -9.88
CA VAL A 179 -3.93 -5.07 -9.16
C VAL A 179 -2.56 -5.35 -9.76
N ARG A 180 -2.45 -5.41 -11.09
CA ARG A 180 -1.16 -5.59 -11.77
C ARG A 180 -0.18 -4.45 -11.50
N ARG A 181 -0.67 -3.21 -11.32
CA ARG A 181 0.17 -2.08 -10.91
C ARG A 181 0.68 -2.24 -9.49
N ALA A 182 -0.20 -2.60 -8.55
CA ALA A 182 0.20 -2.88 -7.18
C ALA A 182 1.21 -4.04 -7.10
N LEU A 183 1.13 -5.03 -8.00
CA LEU A 183 2.15 -6.07 -8.11
C LEU A 183 3.50 -5.49 -8.50
N VAL A 184 3.56 -4.64 -9.54
CA VAL A 184 4.81 -3.98 -9.93
C VAL A 184 5.40 -3.20 -8.76
N ASP A 185 4.58 -2.43 -8.04
CA ASP A 185 5.03 -1.66 -6.88
C ASP A 185 5.60 -2.58 -5.79
N ALA A 186 4.91 -3.68 -5.46
CA ALA A 186 5.39 -4.68 -4.50
C ALA A 186 6.72 -5.32 -4.92
N LEU A 187 6.88 -5.66 -6.21
CA LEU A 187 8.13 -6.25 -6.74
C LEU A 187 9.29 -5.25 -6.69
N LEU A 188 9.06 -3.99 -7.06
CA LEU A 188 10.08 -2.95 -6.98
C LEU A 188 10.56 -2.76 -5.54
N GLU A 189 9.64 -2.84 -4.60
CA GLU A 189 9.95 -2.69 -3.18
C GLU A 189 10.71 -3.90 -2.61
N MET A 190 10.29 -5.12 -2.96
CA MET A 190 11.02 -6.35 -2.63
C MET A 190 12.43 -6.33 -3.21
N ALA A 191 12.60 -5.84 -4.45
CA ALA A 191 13.92 -5.67 -5.05
C ALA A 191 14.80 -4.69 -4.26
N ALA A 192 14.22 -3.56 -3.82
CA ALA A 192 14.92 -2.59 -2.97
C ALA A 192 15.31 -3.16 -1.59
N ARG A 193 14.60 -4.21 -1.11
CA ARG A 193 14.96 -4.98 0.09
C ARG A 193 15.99 -6.10 -0.15
N GLY A 194 16.50 -6.25 -1.37
CA GLY A 194 17.55 -7.22 -1.70
C GLY A 194 17.07 -8.51 -2.37
N HIS A 195 15.80 -8.61 -2.77
CA HIS A 195 15.26 -9.78 -3.48
C HIS A 195 15.43 -9.71 -5.02
N GLY A 196 16.34 -8.86 -5.53
CA GLY A 196 16.51 -8.64 -6.96
C GLY A 196 16.81 -9.92 -7.75
N GLN A 197 17.64 -10.81 -7.20
CA GLN A 197 18.00 -12.07 -7.87
C GLN A 197 16.81 -13.04 -7.98
N ASP A 198 15.96 -13.12 -6.96
CA ASP A 198 14.77 -13.99 -6.96
C ASP A 198 13.70 -13.44 -7.91
N ILE A 199 13.51 -12.12 -7.90
CA ILE A 199 12.64 -11.42 -8.85
C ILE A 199 13.12 -11.64 -10.28
N MET A 200 14.42 -11.58 -10.55
CA MET A 200 14.95 -11.79 -11.90
C MET A 200 14.67 -13.22 -12.40
N GLN A 201 14.79 -14.22 -11.54
CA GLN A 201 14.43 -15.61 -11.87
C GLN A 201 12.93 -15.75 -12.19
N MET A 202 12.07 -15.14 -11.37
CA MET A 202 10.62 -15.14 -11.58
C MET A 202 10.24 -14.44 -12.89
N LEU A 203 10.79 -13.26 -13.16
CA LEU A 203 10.54 -12.53 -14.41
C LEU A 203 11.01 -13.33 -15.64
N THR A 204 12.12 -14.06 -15.53
CA THR A 204 12.59 -14.98 -16.57
C THR A 204 11.56 -16.08 -16.80
N ALA A 205 11.08 -16.72 -15.74
CA ALA A 205 10.06 -17.78 -15.82
C ALA A 205 8.76 -17.28 -16.47
N TRP A 206 8.28 -16.08 -16.10
CA TRP A 206 7.08 -15.48 -16.70
C TRP A 206 7.22 -15.22 -18.20
N THR A 207 8.44 -15.08 -18.74
CA THR A 207 8.64 -14.96 -20.19
C THR A 207 8.49 -16.28 -20.94
N GLU A 208 8.52 -17.42 -20.26
CA GLU A 208 8.33 -18.76 -20.84
C GLU A 208 6.86 -19.19 -20.91
N GLU A 209 5.96 -18.43 -20.27
CA GLU A 209 4.54 -18.75 -20.27
C GLU A 209 3.90 -18.56 -21.64
N THR A 210 2.77 -19.25 -21.86
CA THR A 210 1.99 -19.17 -23.11
C THR A 210 1.51 -17.75 -23.42
N SER A 211 1.29 -16.92 -22.40
CA SER A 211 0.83 -15.54 -22.57
C SER A 211 1.47 -14.63 -21.51
N PRO A 212 2.75 -14.28 -21.68
CA PRO A 212 3.49 -13.48 -20.71
C PRO A 212 2.84 -12.12 -20.49
N ASN A 213 2.78 -11.67 -19.23
CA ASN A 213 2.37 -10.31 -18.95
C ASN A 213 3.51 -9.32 -19.22
N VAL A 214 3.72 -9.00 -20.49
CA VAL A 214 4.79 -8.12 -20.98
C VAL A 214 4.78 -6.76 -20.28
N TRP A 215 3.59 -6.23 -19.95
CA TRP A 215 3.51 -4.96 -19.23
C TRP A 215 4.08 -5.05 -17.81
N VAL A 216 3.71 -6.07 -17.04
CA VAL A 216 4.26 -6.28 -15.69
C VAL A 216 5.78 -6.47 -15.78
N ILE A 217 6.25 -7.39 -16.62
CA ILE A 217 7.68 -7.70 -16.74
C ILE A 217 8.50 -6.45 -17.11
N THR A 218 8.10 -5.75 -18.17
CA THR A 218 8.83 -4.54 -18.63
C THR A 218 8.75 -3.39 -17.64
N LYS A 219 7.68 -3.28 -16.86
CA LYS A 219 7.55 -2.25 -15.83
C LYS A 219 8.37 -2.56 -14.59
N THR A 220 8.44 -3.81 -14.15
CA THR A 220 9.32 -4.21 -13.05
C THR A 220 10.79 -4.00 -13.41
N LEU A 221 11.20 -4.36 -14.64
CA LEU A 221 12.57 -4.12 -15.15
C LEU A 221 12.91 -2.64 -15.38
N ALA A 222 11.92 -1.75 -15.37
CA ALA A 222 12.16 -0.31 -15.48
C ALA A 222 12.68 0.31 -14.17
N GLY A 223 12.67 -0.43 -13.07
CA GLY A 223 13.22 0.01 -11.78
C GLY A 223 14.75 0.03 -11.78
N SER A 224 15.34 0.87 -10.91
CA SER A 224 16.79 1.01 -10.79
C SER A 224 17.51 -0.28 -10.37
N TRP A 225 16.83 -1.14 -9.60
CA TRP A 225 17.36 -2.43 -9.13
C TRP A 225 17.81 -3.35 -10.28
N ALA A 226 17.19 -3.23 -11.45
CA ALA A 226 17.47 -4.10 -12.58
C ALA A 226 18.86 -3.86 -13.18
N VAL A 227 19.49 -2.71 -12.89
CA VAL A 227 20.86 -2.40 -13.34
C VAL A 227 21.88 -3.37 -12.74
N ASP A 228 21.66 -3.84 -11.51
CA ASP A 228 22.52 -4.83 -10.85
C ASP A 228 22.46 -6.21 -11.55
N HIS A 229 21.47 -6.40 -12.43
CA HIS A 229 21.23 -7.61 -13.20
C HIS A 229 21.11 -7.30 -14.71
N LEU A 230 21.86 -6.30 -15.20
CA LEU A 230 21.71 -5.74 -16.54
C LEU A 230 21.66 -6.79 -17.66
N ALA A 231 22.61 -7.73 -17.69
CA ALA A 231 22.68 -8.75 -18.73
C ALA A 231 21.43 -9.65 -18.76
N SER A 232 20.89 -10.02 -17.60
CA SER A 232 19.65 -10.79 -17.49
C SER A 232 18.43 -9.97 -17.89
N ALA A 233 18.37 -8.70 -17.47
CA ALA A 233 17.30 -7.79 -17.85
C ALA A 233 17.26 -7.56 -19.37
N GLU A 234 18.41 -7.36 -20.01
CA GLU A 234 18.53 -7.23 -21.47
C GLU A 234 18.10 -8.51 -22.18
N ALA A 235 18.54 -9.69 -21.71
CA ALA A 235 18.13 -10.97 -22.27
C ALA A 235 16.61 -11.18 -22.23
N ILE A 236 15.95 -10.81 -21.12
CA ILE A 236 14.48 -10.84 -21.01
C ILE A 236 13.84 -9.91 -22.03
N LEU A 237 14.34 -8.67 -22.14
CA LEU A 237 13.79 -7.67 -23.07
C LEU A 237 13.99 -8.10 -24.53
N ASP A 238 15.13 -8.68 -24.88
CA ASP A 238 15.42 -9.23 -26.21
C ASP A 238 14.45 -10.35 -26.57
N LYS A 239 14.21 -11.26 -25.62
CA LYS A 239 13.27 -12.35 -25.83
C LYS A 239 11.85 -11.85 -26.06
N LEU A 240 11.39 -10.90 -25.24
CA LEU A 240 10.06 -10.30 -25.40
C LEU A 240 9.92 -9.51 -26.72
N ALA A 241 11.03 -8.98 -27.25
CA ALA A 241 11.07 -8.25 -28.53
C ALA A 241 10.89 -9.16 -29.76
N ALA A 242 11.03 -10.48 -29.61
CA ALA A 242 10.82 -11.42 -30.72
C ALA A 242 9.38 -11.40 -31.25
N ASP A 243 8.41 -10.96 -30.43
CA ASP A 243 7.06 -10.64 -30.86
C ASP A 243 6.91 -9.14 -31.12
N GLU A 244 6.66 -8.77 -32.37
CA GLU A 244 6.53 -7.38 -32.81
C GLU A 244 5.45 -6.60 -32.06
N ASN A 245 4.41 -7.27 -31.54
CA ASN A 245 3.35 -6.64 -30.76
C ASN A 245 3.86 -6.04 -29.43
N ASN A 246 5.04 -6.47 -28.97
CA ASN A 246 5.65 -6.04 -27.72
C ASN A 246 6.65 -4.90 -27.89
N ALA A 247 7.02 -4.55 -29.13
CA ALA A 247 8.10 -3.62 -29.43
C ALA A 247 8.01 -2.30 -28.64
N LYS A 248 6.82 -1.68 -28.57
CA LYS A 248 6.62 -0.42 -27.84
C LYS A 248 6.86 -0.55 -26.34
N ARG A 249 6.44 -1.68 -25.73
CA ARG A 249 6.60 -1.93 -24.29
C ARG A 249 8.06 -2.20 -23.96
N VAL A 250 8.71 -3.06 -24.74
CA VAL A 250 10.13 -3.39 -24.61
C VAL A 250 11.00 -2.13 -24.75
N GLU A 251 10.75 -1.31 -25.76
CA GLU A 251 11.49 -0.06 -25.99
C GLU A 251 11.34 0.91 -24.80
N SER A 252 10.15 1.01 -24.22
CA SER A 252 9.94 1.79 -23.00
C SER A 252 10.74 1.25 -21.80
N GLY A 253 10.83 -0.08 -21.67
CA GLY A 253 11.63 -0.75 -20.64
C GLY A 253 13.12 -0.47 -20.81
N ARG A 254 13.66 -0.69 -22.02
CA ARG A 254 15.07 -0.40 -22.37
C ARG A 254 15.45 1.04 -22.10
N LYS A 255 14.61 2.01 -22.49
CA LYS A 255 14.85 3.43 -22.20
C LYS A 255 14.88 3.73 -20.70
N ALA A 256 14.08 3.05 -19.88
CA ALA A 256 14.15 3.23 -18.43
C ALA A 256 15.43 2.62 -17.85
N LEU A 257 15.77 1.40 -18.23
CA LEU A 257 16.97 0.70 -17.79
C LEU A 257 18.24 1.49 -18.14
N ALA A 258 18.37 1.97 -19.38
CA ALA A 258 19.50 2.80 -19.82
C ALA A 258 19.59 4.13 -19.04
N ARG A 259 18.45 4.74 -18.68
CA ARG A 259 18.43 5.96 -17.84
C ARG A 259 18.94 5.71 -16.42
N HIS A 260 18.78 4.50 -15.89
CA HIS A 260 19.30 4.13 -14.57
C HIS A 260 20.76 3.71 -14.62
N HIS A 261 21.20 3.00 -15.66
CA HIS A 261 22.61 2.61 -15.84
C HIS A 261 23.56 3.80 -16.04
N ASN A 262 23.07 4.89 -16.65
CA ASN A 262 23.88 6.08 -16.95
C ASN A 262 23.86 7.16 -15.84
N LYS A 263 23.28 6.86 -14.67
CA LYS A 263 23.26 7.76 -13.49
C LYS A 263 24.32 7.35 -12.49
#